data_AF-A0A914EH04-F1
#
_entry.id   AF-A0A914EH04-F1
#
_cell.length_a   1.000
_cell.length_b   1.000
_cell.length_c   1.000
_cell.angle_alpha   90.00
_cell.angle_beta   90.00
_cell.angle_gamma   90.00
#
_symmetry.space_group_name_H-M   'P 1'
#
loop_
_entity.id
_entity.type
_entity.pdbx_description
1 polymer ?
#
loop_
_entity_poly.entity_id
_entity_poly.type
_entity_poly.pdbx_seq_one_letter_code
_entity_poly.pdbx_strand_id
1 'polypeptide(L)'
;MGHSGGSINVNLLLLSPAARELFQQAVAMSGAMGLNVFPLVKDRNEQNSRYIAYSVGCAKDNTTQFWNNATAVNNVLACLRNKSALELSSQQRLAEKAGIPKLQGVALDSGPNALFPSSYVELLENITEVPLVTGTVSKETLDSKFLIKDAVYVDQELLLWYCEQVFITRGYDYQNITIEVCAQEYNSSSRAINLADDITYYVTHYNLAKRMSQSKQPVYLYQFEYAGIGDAFVRPNTPQLVPEETPAHAQEMTYILGQHLGNFTKKDKKIQKIFSSFFANFAKYGNPSPVGVDWEEFDPARKNYFVIDFDEQLKMPGMKNGYHERAVRFWDEIIENMTGGVRIIESETEVPAEIKRPNNPVPIPSNSPPPISATEFEYTNGTNWKLLFWIGVGIIALLVIIYIITLCICGNQRQKYYETME
;
A
#
# COMPACT_ATOMS: atom_id res chain seq x y z
N MET A 1 -10.26 -6.49 -12.71
CA MET A 1 -9.49 -7.05 -11.59
C MET A 1 -8.33 -6.11 -11.29
N GLY A 2 -8.00 -5.89 -10.02
CA GLY A 2 -6.84 -5.11 -9.62
C GLY A 2 -6.46 -5.37 -8.16
N HIS A 3 -5.20 -5.05 -7.84
CA HIS A 3 -4.62 -5.16 -6.49
C HIS A 3 -4.09 -3.79 -6.03
N SER A 4 -4.23 -3.45 -4.75
CA SER A 4 -3.75 -2.18 -4.18
C SER A 4 -4.31 -0.97 -4.95
N GLY A 5 -3.47 -0.07 -5.45
CA GLY A 5 -3.91 1.03 -6.33
C GLY A 5 -4.71 0.56 -7.56
N GLY A 6 -4.42 -0.63 -8.09
CA GLY A 6 -5.22 -1.23 -9.15
C GLY A 6 -6.62 -1.66 -8.68
N SER A 7 -6.76 -2.06 -7.42
CA SER A 7 -8.06 -2.35 -6.81
C SER A 7 -8.86 -1.07 -6.56
N ILE A 8 -8.20 0.01 -6.14
CA ILE A 8 -8.81 1.36 -6.10
C ILE A 8 -9.30 1.78 -7.49
N ASN A 9 -8.55 1.50 -8.56
CA ASN A 9 -9.04 1.74 -9.92
C ASN A 9 -10.27 0.90 -10.28
N VAL A 10 -10.38 -0.34 -9.81
CA VAL A 10 -11.61 -1.14 -9.99
C VAL A 10 -12.80 -0.47 -9.29
N ASN A 11 -12.61 0.04 -8.07
CA ASN A 11 -13.65 0.78 -7.35
C ASN A 11 -14.04 2.06 -8.11
N LEU A 12 -13.08 2.82 -8.63
CA LEU A 12 -13.33 3.99 -9.46
C LEU A 12 -14.11 3.66 -10.74
N LEU A 13 -13.81 2.53 -11.39
CA LEU A 13 -14.57 2.06 -12.56
C LEU A 13 -16.00 1.63 -12.19
N LEU A 14 -16.22 1.06 -11.00
CA LEU A 14 -17.56 0.78 -10.50
C LEU A 14 -18.38 2.07 -10.30
N LEU A 15 -17.74 3.14 -9.82
CA LEU A 15 -18.37 4.44 -9.57
C LEU A 15 -18.59 5.27 -10.84
N SER A 16 -17.70 5.16 -11.83
CA SER A 16 -17.70 6.04 -13.00
C SER A 16 -18.92 5.80 -13.91
N PRO A 17 -19.75 6.83 -14.19
CA PRO A 17 -20.85 6.71 -15.13
C PRO A 17 -20.38 6.34 -16.55
N ALA A 18 -19.18 6.78 -16.93
CA ALA A 18 -18.58 6.50 -18.23
C ALA A 18 -18.15 5.03 -18.41
N ALA A 19 -18.03 4.27 -17.33
CA ALA A 19 -17.63 2.86 -17.34
C ALA A 19 -18.80 1.88 -17.24
N ARG A 20 -20.03 2.38 -17.13
CA ARG A 20 -21.24 1.55 -17.06
C ARG A 20 -21.33 0.61 -18.26
N GLU A 21 -21.73 -0.62 -17.98
CA GLU A 21 -21.93 -1.69 -18.98
C GLU A 21 -20.66 -2.15 -19.72
N LEU A 22 -19.48 -1.57 -19.44
CA LEU A 22 -18.22 -1.96 -20.11
C LEU A 22 -17.61 -3.25 -19.55
N PHE A 23 -18.02 -3.68 -18.36
CA PHE A 23 -17.57 -4.90 -17.72
C PHE A 23 -18.73 -5.57 -17.00
N GLN A 24 -18.64 -6.88 -16.84
CA GLN A 24 -19.71 -7.71 -16.28
C GLN A 24 -19.36 -8.22 -14.89
N GLN A 25 -18.12 -8.02 -14.42
CA GLN A 25 -17.61 -8.55 -13.16
C GLN A 25 -16.44 -7.71 -12.64
N ALA A 26 -16.28 -7.67 -11.32
CA ALA A 26 -15.20 -6.94 -10.66
C ALA A 26 -14.44 -7.82 -9.67
N VAL A 27 -13.12 -7.59 -9.57
CA VAL A 27 -12.27 -8.20 -8.54
C VAL A 27 -11.39 -7.12 -7.94
N ALA A 28 -11.55 -6.89 -6.65
CA ALA A 28 -10.89 -5.83 -5.89
C ALA A 28 -10.07 -6.44 -4.74
N MET A 29 -8.75 -6.40 -4.83
CA MET A 29 -7.85 -7.02 -3.85
C MET A 29 -7.02 -5.98 -3.09
N SER A 30 -7.05 -6.01 -1.77
CA SER A 30 -6.17 -5.20 -0.90
C SER A 30 -6.15 -3.71 -1.28
N GLY A 31 -7.31 -3.16 -1.61
CA GLY A 31 -7.56 -1.75 -1.87
C GLY A 31 -9.03 -1.52 -2.17
N ALA A 32 -9.80 -1.04 -1.20
CA ALA A 32 -11.19 -0.65 -1.40
C ALA A 32 -11.35 0.85 -1.18
N MET A 33 -12.18 1.48 -2.02
CA MET A 33 -12.59 2.85 -1.72
C MET A 33 -13.59 2.82 -0.57
N GLY A 34 -13.39 3.71 0.38
CA GLY A 34 -14.37 4.08 1.39
C GLY A 34 -14.55 5.59 1.37
N LEU A 35 -15.60 6.08 2.01
CA LEU A 35 -15.79 7.52 2.19
C LEU A 35 -14.52 8.10 2.83
N ASN A 36 -13.93 9.11 2.19
CA ASN A 36 -12.67 9.76 2.58
C ASN A 36 -11.39 8.89 2.58
N VAL A 37 -11.45 7.60 2.19
CA VAL A 37 -10.26 6.73 2.21
C VAL A 37 -9.25 7.11 1.10
N PHE A 38 -9.76 7.70 0.01
CA PHE A 38 -9.02 8.47 -0.99
C PHE A 38 -10.04 9.46 -1.56
N PRO A 39 -10.19 10.66 -0.98
CA PRO A 39 -11.35 11.48 -1.28
C PRO A 39 -11.37 11.86 -2.77
N LEU A 40 -12.54 11.96 -3.36
CA LEU A 40 -12.69 12.37 -4.75
C LEU A 40 -13.10 13.85 -4.77
N VAL A 41 -12.11 14.74 -4.88
CA VAL A 41 -12.27 16.20 -4.77
C VAL A 41 -11.77 16.90 -6.02
N LYS A 42 -12.24 18.12 -6.26
CA LYS A 42 -11.98 18.87 -7.50
C LYS A 42 -10.55 19.36 -7.61
N ASP A 43 -9.98 19.85 -6.52
CA ASP A 43 -8.64 20.42 -6.44
C ASP A 43 -7.57 19.38 -6.07
N ARG A 44 -7.90 18.09 -6.15
CA ARG A 44 -6.97 16.99 -5.88
C ARG A 44 -5.70 17.16 -6.72
N ASN A 45 -4.55 17.10 -6.06
CA ASN A 45 -3.20 17.18 -6.63
C ASN A 45 -2.79 18.58 -7.11
N GLU A 46 -3.56 19.64 -6.83
CA GLU A 46 -3.23 20.99 -7.30
C GLU A 46 -1.93 21.50 -6.67
N GLN A 47 -1.75 21.36 -5.35
CA GLN A 47 -0.55 21.83 -4.65
C GLN A 47 0.74 21.22 -5.24
N ASN A 48 0.75 19.91 -5.43
CA ASN A 48 1.90 19.20 -6.00
C ASN A 48 2.12 19.57 -7.48
N SER A 49 1.05 19.59 -8.28
CA SER A 49 1.13 19.89 -9.71
C SER A 49 1.62 21.33 -9.97
N ARG A 50 1.17 22.29 -9.17
CA ARG A 50 1.63 23.69 -9.22
C ARG A 50 3.10 23.81 -8.80
N TYR A 51 3.52 23.07 -7.77
CA TYR A 51 4.93 23.01 -7.36
C TYR A 51 5.83 22.49 -8.47
N ILE A 52 5.46 21.38 -9.12
CA ILE A 52 6.21 20.83 -10.26
C ILE A 52 6.27 21.85 -11.40
N ALA A 53 5.14 22.49 -11.74
CA ALA A 53 5.10 23.49 -12.80
C ALA A 53 6.04 24.68 -12.53
N TYR A 54 6.15 25.11 -11.28
CA TYR A 54 7.09 26.14 -10.87
C TYR A 54 8.54 25.64 -10.94
N SER A 55 8.83 24.43 -10.43
CA SER A 55 10.19 23.91 -10.33
C SER A 55 10.86 23.66 -11.69
N VAL A 56 10.07 23.35 -12.73
CA VAL A 56 10.56 23.23 -14.12
C VAL A 56 10.53 24.55 -14.90
N GLY A 57 10.16 25.65 -14.27
CA GLY A 57 10.11 26.98 -14.88
C GLY A 57 8.95 27.22 -15.85
N CYS A 58 7.89 26.39 -15.79
CA CYS A 58 6.70 26.56 -16.62
C CYS A 58 5.68 27.55 -16.03
N ALA A 59 5.58 27.61 -14.70
CA ALA A 59 4.81 28.63 -13.99
C ALA A 59 5.73 29.77 -13.51
N LYS A 60 5.29 31.02 -13.66
CA LYS A 60 6.06 32.22 -13.29
C LYS A 60 5.59 32.87 -11.98
N ASP A 61 4.42 32.46 -11.52
CA ASP A 61 3.74 32.99 -10.34
C ASP A 61 2.96 31.85 -9.69
N ASN A 62 2.76 31.92 -8.37
CA ASN A 62 1.95 30.99 -7.60
C ASN A 62 0.69 31.65 -6.99
N THR A 63 0.35 32.88 -7.40
CA THR A 63 -0.87 33.54 -6.93
C THR A 63 -2.14 32.84 -7.43
N THR A 64 -3.21 32.91 -6.63
CA THR A 64 -4.54 32.44 -7.03
C THR A 64 -5.03 33.13 -8.31
N GLN A 65 -4.69 34.42 -8.50
CA GLN A 65 -5.05 35.15 -9.71
C GLN A 65 -4.39 34.56 -10.96
N PHE A 66 -3.12 34.14 -10.87
CA PHE A 66 -2.42 33.48 -11.95
C PHE A 66 -3.09 32.15 -12.32
N TRP A 67 -3.36 31.29 -11.33
CA TRP A 67 -3.96 29.98 -11.55
C TRP A 67 -5.44 30.03 -11.97
N ASN A 68 -6.15 31.11 -11.67
CA ASN A 68 -7.52 31.34 -12.15
C ASN A 68 -7.58 31.94 -13.57
N ASN A 69 -6.44 32.28 -14.17
CA ASN A 69 -6.39 32.81 -15.53
C ASN A 69 -6.18 31.68 -16.55
N ALA A 70 -7.22 31.38 -17.34
CA ALA A 70 -7.18 30.31 -18.33
C ALA A 70 -6.05 30.45 -19.37
N THR A 71 -5.69 31.68 -19.76
CA THR A 71 -4.59 31.91 -20.71
C THR A 71 -3.24 31.60 -20.06
N ALA A 72 -3.05 32.00 -18.80
CA ALA A 72 -1.85 31.66 -18.04
C ALA A 72 -1.70 30.15 -17.85
N VAL A 73 -2.78 29.46 -17.44
CA VAL A 73 -2.80 28.00 -17.28
C VAL A 73 -2.52 27.29 -18.61
N ASN A 74 -3.10 27.75 -19.73
CA ASN A 74 -2.81 27.17 -21.05
C ASN A 74 -1.33 27.29 -21.44
N ASN A 75 -0.68 28.42 -21.11
CA ASN A 75 0.75 28.60 -21.35
C ASN A 75 1.59 27.66 -20.47
N VAL A 76 1.22 27.48 -19.20
CA VAL A 76 1.87 26.51 -18.29
C VAL A 76 1.76 25.10 -18.87
N LEU A 77 0.55 24.68 -19.29
CA LEU A 77 0.32 23.36 -19.87
C LEU A 77 1.10 23.15 -21.18
N ALA A 78 1.17 24.17 -22.04
CA ALA A 78 1.97 24.10 -23.27
C ALA A 78 3.47 23.92 -22.97
N CYS A 79 3.99 24.62 -21.97
CA CYS A 79 5.36 24.44 -21.50
C CYS A 79 5.59 23.04 -20.92
N LEU A 80 4.70 22.56 -20.03
CA LEU A 80 4.80 21.24 -19.41
C LEU A 80 4.81 20.12 -20.45
N ARG A 81 4.00 20.22 -21.51
CA ARG A 81 3.98 19.26 -22.63
C ARG A 81 5.29 19.21 -23.42
N ASN A 82 6.14 20.23 -23.30
CA ASN A 82 7.47 20.28 -23.91
C ASN A 82 8.59 19.83 -22.97
N LYS A 83 8.26 19.46 -21.71
CA LYS A 83 9.23 18.91 -20.74
C LYS A 83 9.37 17.41 -20.91
N SER A 84 10.54 16.87 -20.58
CA SER A 84 10.75 15.43 -20.61
C SER A 84 10.03 14.75 -19.43
N ALA A 85 9.57 13.53 -19.64
CA ALA A 85 8.97 12.73 -18.56
C ALA A 85 9.95 12.49 -17.39
N LEU A 86 11.25 12.35 -17.69
CA LEU A 86 12.29 12.21 -16.66
C LEU A 86 12.40 13.46 -15.79
N GLU A 87 12.38 14.65 -16.40
CA GLU A 87 12.41 15.93 -15.66
C GLU A 87 11.20 16.05 -14.74
N LEU A 88 9.98 15.83 -15.25
CA LEU A 88 8.75 15.92 -14.46
C LEU A 88 8.72 14.89 -13.31
N SER A 89 9.07 13.64 -13.58
CA SER A 89 9.10 12.58 -12.56
C SER A 89 10.19 12.81 -11.49
N SER A 90 11.33 13.38 -11.89
CA SER A 90 12.40 13.75 -10.96
C SER A 90 11.95 14.89 -10.03
N GLN A 91 11.27 15.90 -10.57
CA GLN A 91 10.70 16.99 -9.79
C GLN A 91 9.58 16.53 -8.86
N GLN A 92 8.74 15.57 -9.28
CA GLN A 92 7.77 14.95 -8.40
C GLN A 92 8.45 14.32 -7.18
N ARG A 93 9.52 13.52 -7.38
CA ARG A 93 10.28 12.92 -6.28
C ARG A 93 10.89 13.98 -5.35
N LEU A 94 11.37 15.10 -5.89
CA LEU A 94 11.90 16.21 -5.08
C LEU A 94 10.81 16.91 -4.28
N ALA A 95 9.63 17.12 -4.86
CA ALA A 95 8.47 17.67 -4.18
C ALA A 95 8.09 16.80 -2.96
N GLU A 96 7.98 15.48 -3.17
CA GLU A 96 7.68 14.53 -2.08
C GLU A 96 8.75 14.55 -0.98
N LYS A 97 10.04 14.72 -1.33
CA LYS A 97 11.11 14.86 -0.34
C LYS A 97 11.09 16.19 0.41
N ALA A 98 10.56 17.24 -0.22
CA ALA A 98 10.40 18.56 0.36
C ALA A 98 9.11 18.70 1.21
N GLY A 99 8.40 17.59 1.43
CA GLY A 99 7.18 17.56 2.23
C GLY A 99 5.95 18.08 1.49
N ILE A 100 6.01 18.21 0.17
CA ILE A 100 4.83 18.47 -0.64
C ILE A 100 4.01 17.17 -0.69
N PRO A 101 2.66 17.24 -0.54
CA PRO A 101 1.81 16.06 -0.60
C PRO A 101 2.08 15.24 -1.84
N LYS A 102 2.11 13.91 -1.68
CA LYS A 102 2.28 12.99 -2.81
C LYS A 102 1.13 13.20 -3.79
N LEU A 103 1.40 13.01 -5.09
CA LEU A 103 0.31 12.84 -6.05
C LEU A 103 -0.49 11.62 -5.65
N GLN A 104 -1.77 11.84 -5.35
CA GLN A 104 -2.74 10.84 -4.98
C GLN A 104 -3.70 10.61 -6.16
N GLY A 105 -4.78 9.87 -5.93
CA GLY A 105 -5.72 9.42 -6.96
C GLY A 105 -6.36 10.52 -7.82
N VAL A 106 -7.41 10.14 -8.53
CA VAL A 106 -8.07 11.02 -9.50
C VAL A 106 -8.82 12.18 -8.82
N ALA A 107 -8.97 13.28 -9.57
CA ALA A 107 -9.79 14.43 -9.19
C ALA A 107 -11.20 14.31 -9.78
N LEU A 108 -12.15 15.09 -9.26
CA LEU A 108 -13.40 15.35 -9.97
C LEU A 108 -13.11 16.07 -11.28
N ASP A 109 -13.75 15.63 -12.36
CA ASP A 109 -13.60 16.21 -13.69
C ASP A 109 -14.94 16.68 -14.25
N SER A 110 -14.89 17.44 -15.34
CA SER A 110 -16.08 18.03 -15.95
C SER A 110 -15.97 18.06 -17.46
N GLY A 111 -17.11 18.14 -18.14
CA GLY A 111 -17.20 18.13 -19.59
C GLY A 111 -17.88 16.86 -20.12
N PRO A 112 -18.01 16.75 -21.46
CA PRO A 112 -18.83 15.71 -22.09
C PRO A 112 -18.33 14.28 -21.87
N ASN A 113 -17.05 14.11 -21.51
CA ASN A 113 -16.41 12.81 -21.30
C ASN A 113 -15.88 12.66 -19.86
N ALA A 114 -16.47 13.39 -18.90
CA ALA A 114 -16.06 13.34 -17.50
C ALA A 114 -16.22 11.91 -16.94
N LEU A 115 -15.17 11.39 -16.30
CA LEU A 115 -15.18 10.09 -15.64
C LEU A 115 -15.84 10.17 -14.26
N PHE A 116 -15.70 11.30 -13.57
CA PHE A 116 -16.12 11.59 -12.21
C PHE A 116 -16.79 12.97 -12.13
N PRO A 117 -18.00 13.12 -12.70
CA PRO A 117 -18.68 14.41 -12.82
C PRO A 117 -19.31 14.93 -11.51
N SER A 118 -19.37 14.11 -10.46
CA SER A 118 -20.07 14.40 -9.21
C SER A 118 -19.38 13.77 -7.99
N SER A 119 -19.82 14.18 -6.79
CA SER A 119 -19.23 13.76 -5.52
C SER A 119 -19.23 12.23 -5.35
N TYR A 120 -18.32 11.72 -4.52
CA TYR A 120 -18.25 10.29 -4.21
C TYR A 120 -19.60 9.72 -3.73
N VAL A 121 -20.34 10.46 -2.91
CA VAL A 121 -21.64 10.03 -2.37
C VAL A 121 -22.67 9.87 -3.48
N GLU A 122 -22.78 10.85 -4.38
CA GLU A 122 -23.70 10.79 -5.53
C GLU A 122 -23.35 9.66 -6.50
N LEU A 123 -22.05 9.43 -6.73
CA LEU A 123 -21.58 8.33 -7.57
C LEU A 123 -21.88 6.96 -6.93
N LEU A 124 -21.77 6.87 -5.60
CA LEU A 124 -22.04 5.65 -4.85
C LEU A 124 -23.53 5.24 -4.88
N GLU A 125 -24.45 6.21 -4.93
CA GLU A 125 -25.88 5.94 -5.09
C GLU A 125 -26.18 5.19 -6.40
N ASN A 126 -25.41 5.48 -7.46
CA ASN A 126 -25.56 4.89 -8.78
C ASN A 126 -24.34 4.07 -9.21
N ILE A 127 -23.76 3.35 -8.25
CA ILE A 127 -22.64 2.43 -8.48
C ILE A 127 -23.03 1.32 -9.45
N THR A 128 -22.09 0.90 -10.29
CA THR A 128 -22.27 -0.20 -11.24
C THR A 128 -22.40 -1.53 -10.48
N GLU A 129 -23.58 -2.13 -10.53
CA GLU A 129 -23.88 -3.40 -9.85
C GLU A 129 -23.48 -4.59 -10.73
N VAL A 130 -22.36 -5.23 -10.41
CA VAL A 130 -21.87 -6.46 -11.03
C VAL A 130 -21.43 -7.46 -9.96
N PRO A 131 -21.35 -8.76 -10.27
CA PRO A 131 -20.67 -9.73 -9.41
C PRO A 131 -19.31 -9.20 -8.94
N LEU A 132 -19.00 -9.39 -7.66
CA LEU A 132 -17.77 -8.90 -7.04
C LEU A 132 -17.05 -9.99 -6.25
N VAL A 133 -15.74 -10.15 -6.47
CA VAL A 133 -14.82 -10.75 -5.49
C VAL A 133 -14.00 -9.64 -4.85
N THR A 134 -13.96 -9.59 -3.53
CA THR A 134 -13.19 -8.62 -2.79
C THR A 134 -12.46 -9.28 -1.62
N GLY A 135 -11.31 -8.76 -1.19
CA GLY A 135 -10.59 -9.35 -0.07
C GLY A 135 -9.23 -8.76 0.19
N THR A 136 -8.58 -9.25 1.25
CA THR A 136 -7.33 -8.73 1.80
C THR A 136 -6.33 -9.85 2.07
N VAL A 137 -5.08 -9.51 2.37
CA VAL A 137 -4.16 -10.39 3.09
C VAL A 137 -4.30 -10.20 4.60
N SER A 138 -3.82 -11.14 5.41
CA SER A 138 -4.00 -11.07 6.88
C SER A 138 -3.04 -10.13 7.61
N LYS A 139 -2.01 -9.65 6.93
CA LYS A 139 -1.09 -8.61 7.40
C LYS A 139 -0.84 -7.70 6.22
N GLU A 140 -1.58 -6.62 6.08
CA GLU A 140 -1.47 -5.77 4.89
C GLU A 140 -0.13 -5.03 4.92
N THR A 141 -0.13 -3.80 5.43
CA THR A 141 1.07 -2.98 5.47
C THR A 141 1.76 -3.05 6.82
N LEU A 142 0.97 -3.27 7.88
CA LEU A 142 1.39 -3.06 9.26
C LEU A 142 2.04 -1.68 9.44
N ASP A 143 1.55 -0.68 8.70
CA ASP A 143 2.13 0.67 8.66
C ASP A 143 2.08 1.35 10.03
N SER A 144 1.22 0.90 10.96
CA SER A 144 1.17 1.40 12.34
C SER A 144 2.11 0.67 13.29
N LYS A 145 3.02 -0.19 12.81
CA LYS A 145 4.06 -0.84 13.64
C LYS A 145 4.98 0.18 14.34
N PHE A 146 5.18 1.36 13.78
CA PHE A 146 6.00 2.42 14.40
C PHE A 146 5.42 2.96 15.72
N LEU A 147 4.15 2.65 16.03
CA LEU A 147 3.54 2.97 17.33
C LEU A 147 4.10 2.14 18.48
N ILE A 148 4.81 1.04 18.17
CA ILE A 148 5.30 0.07 19.15
C ILE A 148 6.81 0.26 19.34
N LYS A 149 7.22 0.47 20.60
CA LYS A 149 8.62 0.53 21.04
C LYS A 149 8.98 -0.76 21.77
N ASP A 150 10.24 -1.19 21.59
CA ASP A 150 10.82 -2.37 22.24
C ASP A 150 9.95 -3.64 22.12
N ALA A 151 9.21 -3.76 21.01
CA ALA A 151 8.28 -4.85 20.69
C ALA A 151 7.10 -5.08 21.66
N VAL A 152 6.98 -4.32 22.75
CA VAL A 152 5.99 -4.57 23.81
C VAL A 152 5.19 -3.32 24.19
N TYR A 153 5.83 -2.15 24.15
CA TYR A 153 5.23 -0.91 24.64
C TYR A 153 4.61 -0.10 23.51
N VAL A 154 3.38 0.40 23.69
CA VAL A 154 2.75 1.32 22.74
C VAL A 154 3.03 2.76 23.19
N ASP A 155 3.65 3.55 22.32
CA ASP A 155 3.87 4.97 22.56
C ASP A 155 2.53 5.71 22.55
N GLN A 156 2.10 6.16 23.73
CA GLN A 156 0.79 6.80 23.91
C GLN A 156 0.68 8.14 23.19
N GLU A 157 1.73 8.94 23.20
CA GLU A 157 1.73 10.25 22.53
C GLU A 157 1.59 10.06 21.02
N LEU A 158 2.34 9.09 20.48
CA LEU A 158 2.30 8.78 19.07
C LEU A 158 0.98 8.11 18.64
N LEU A 159 0.39 7.29 19.51
CA LEU A 159 -0.91 6.67 19.28
C LEU A 159 -2.03 7.71 19.26
N LEU A 160 -2.08 8.61 20.24
CA LEU A 160 -3.05 9.71 20.29
C LEU A 160 -2.95 10.57 19.02
N TRP A 161 -1.72 10.93 18.65
CA TRP A 161 -1.45 11.66 17.41
C TRP A 161 -1.97 10.90 16.18
N TYR A 162 -1.68 9.60 16.07
CA TYR A 162 -2.11 8.81 14.91
C TYR A 162 -3.64 8.66 14.85
N CYS A 163 -4.29 8.46 15.99
CA CYS A 163 -5.74 8.46 16.09
C CYS A 163 -6.32 9.79 15.60
N GLU A 164 -5.81 10.93 16.07
CA GLU A 164 -6.21 12.26 15.57
C GLU A 164 -6.08 12.35 14.04
N GLN A 165 -5.00 11.81 13.47
CA GLN A 165 -4.79 11.81 12.02
C GLN A 165 -5.78 10.96 11.26
N VAL A 166 -6.12 9.78 11.78
CA VAL A 166 -7.18 8.96 11.21
C VAL A 166 -8.48 9.74 11.20
N PHE A 167 -8.80 10.44 12.29
CA PHE A 167 -10.05 11.21 12.37
C PHE A 167 -10.10 12.35 11.35
N ILE A 168 -9.02 13.14 11.26
CA ILE A 168 -8.93 14.25 10.29
C ILE A 168 -9.02 13.71 8.85
N THR A 169 -8.22 12.70 8.51
CA THR A 169 -8.12 12.18 7.13
C THR A 169 -9.33 11.37 6.70
N ARG A 170 -10.11 10.83 7.65
CA ARG A 170 -11.36 10.11 7.39
C ARG A 170 -12.60 10.98 7.56
N GLY A 171 -12.46 12.24 7.99
CA GLY A 171 -13.59 13.16 8.13
C GLY A 171 -14.47 12.89 9.35
N TYR A 172 -13.96 12.22 10.38
CA TYR A 172 -14.67 12.09 11.65
C TYR A 172 -14.63 13.43 12.41
N ASP A 173 -15.68 13.75 13.17
CA ASP A 173 -15.57 14.81 14.18
C ASP A 173 -14.53 14.37 15.22
N TYR A 174 -13.57 15.24 15.52
CA TYR A 174 -12.45 14.92 16.40
C TYR A 174 -12.51 15.79 17.64
N GLN A 175 -12.80 15.13 18.75
CA GLN A 175 -12.76 15.69 20.09
C GLN A 175 -11.79 14.85 20.93
N ASN A 176 -11.25 15.42 22.01
CA ASN A 176 -10.33 14.70 22.90
C ASN A 176 -10.88 13.32 23.30
N ILE A 177 -12.18 13.24 23.63
CA ILE A 177 -12.82 11.98 24.02
C ILE A 177 -12.79 10.92 22.91
N THR A 178 -13.01 11.31 21.65
CA THR A 178 -13.00 10.36 20.53
C THR A 178 -11.60 9.85 20.21
N ILE A 179 -10.60 10.73 20.32
CA ILE A 179 -9.19 10.40 20.14
C ILE A 179 -8.72 9.46 21.26
N GLU A 180 -9.11 9.74 22.51
CA GLU A 180 -8.83 8.89 23.67
C GLU A 180 -9.47 7.51 23.53
N VAL A 181 -10.72 7.41 23.05
CA VAL A 181 -11.38 6.13 22.79
C VAL A 181 -10.65 5.31 21.72
N CYS A 182 -10.19 5.95 20.64
CA CYS A 182 -9.31 5.31 19.67
C CYS A 182 -8.00 4.83 20.30
N ALA A 183 -7.32 5.69 21.07
CA ALA A 183 -6.08 5.29 21.72
C ALA A 183 -6.31 4.11 22.70
N GLN A 184 -7.42 4.08 23.43
CA GLN A 184 -7.78 2.98 24.32
C GLN A 184 -7.98 1.66 23.57
N GLU A 185 -8.71 1.65 22.44
CA GLU A 185 -8.92 0.45 21.62
C GLU A 185 -7.61 -0.15 21.10
N TYR A 186 -6.62 0.71 20.83
CA TYR A 186 -5.33 0.33 20.25
C TYR A 186 -4.17 0.32 21.25
N ASN A 187 -4.44 0.36 22.56
CA ASN A 187 -3.44 0.48 23.62
C ASN A 187 -2.63 -0.81 23.93
N SER A 188 -2.49 -1.72 22.97
CA SER A 188 -1.66 -2.92 23.12
C SER A 188 -0.92 -3.20 21.82
N SER A 189 0.26 -3.82 21.89
CA SER A 189 1.08 -4.07 20.69
C SER A 189 0.34 -4.91 19.65
N SER A 190 -0.44 -5.91 20.08
CA SER A 190 -1.26 -6.74 19.19
C SER A 190 -2.41 -5.98 18.51
N ARG A 191 -2.84 -4.86 19.08
CA ARG A 191 -3.85 -3.97 18.48
C ARG A 191 -3.20 -2.89 17.63
N ALA A 192 -2.27 -2.12 18.21
CA ALA A 192 -1.62 -0.97 17.59
C ALA A 192 -1.01 -1.31 16.22
N ILE A 193 -0.41 -2.51 16.08
CA ILE A 193 0.19 -2.94 14.81
C ILE A 193 -0.83 -3.06 13.66
N ASN A 194 -2.11 -3.29 13.98
CA ASN A 194 -3.19 -3.49 13.01
C ASN A 194 -4.01 -2.22 12.75
N LEU A 195 -3.79 -1.13 13.51
CA LEU A 195 -4.59 0.09 13.40
C LEU A 195 -4.65 0.65 11.97
N ALA A 196 -3.52 0.72 11.27
CA ALA A 196 -3.50 1.16 9.87
C ALA A 196 -4.25 0.20 8.94
N ASP A 197 -4.07 -1.11 9.16
CA ASP A 197 -4.64 -2.15 8.30
C ASP A 197 -6.16 -2.25 8.48
N ASP A 198 -6.64 -2.14 9.72
CA ASP A 198 -8.05 -2.12 10.10
C ASP A 198 -8.82 -1.05 9.32
N ILE A 199 -8.40 0.20 9.43
CA ILE A 199 -9.14 1.34 8.86
C ILE A 199 -8.92 1.52 7.36
N THR A 200 -7.81 1.00 6.80
CA THR A 200 -7.45 1.21 5.39
C THR A 200 -7.88 0.07 4.49
N TYR A 201 -7.83 -1.18 4.98
CA TYR A 201 -8.09 -2.37 4.17
C TYR A 201 -9.26 -3.19 4.73
N TYR A 202 -9.27 -3.55 6.01
CA TYR A 202 -10.26 -4.50 6.51
C TYR A 202 -11.67 -3.91 6.55
N VAL A 203 -11.84 -2.76 7.21
CA VAL A 203 -13.12 -2.04 7.27
C VAL A 203 -13.60 -1.63 5.88
N THR A 204 -12.69 -1.17 5.01
CA THR A 204 -13.04 -0.70 3.67
C THR A 204 -13.49 -1.82 2.75
N HIS A 205 -12.83 -2.99 2.79
CA HIS A 205 -13.28 -4.17 2.05
C HIS A 205 -14.60 -4.73 2.57
N TYR A 206 -14.82 -4.70 3.89
CA TYR A 206 -16.11 -5.04 4.47
C TYR A 206 -17.21 -4.09 3.98
N ASN A 207 -16.97 -2.77 4.01
CA ASN A 207 -17.93 -1.76 3.58
C ASN A 207 -18.24 -1.86 2.08
N LEU A 208 -17.23 -2.13 1.25
CA LEU A 208 -17.45 -2.43 -0.17
C LEU A 208 -18.32 -3.68 -0.36
N ALA A 209 -18.01 -4.78 0.34
CA ALA A 209 -18.79 -6.02 0.26
C ALA A 209 -20.24 -5.80 0.70
N LYS A 210 -20.44 -5.13 1.84
CA LYS A 210 -21.74 -4.78 2.41
C LYS A 210 -22.56 -3.86 1.49
N ARG A 211 -21.93 -2.88 0.85
CA ARG A 211 -22.60 -1.99 -0.12
C ARG A 211 -23.05 -2.78 -1.34
N MET A 212 -22.16 -3.59 -1.90
CA MET A 212 -22.44 -4.34 -3.14
C MET A 212 -23.43 -5.49 -2.92
N SER A 213 -23.50 -6.07 -1.73
CA SER A 213 -24.46 -7.13 -1.39
C SER A 213 -25.90 -6.62 -1.26
N GLN A 214 -26.13 -5.30 -1.30
CA GLN A 214 -27.47 -4.73 -1.40
C GLN A 214 -28.04 -4.82 -2.82
N SER A 215 -27.19 -5.05 -3.82
CA SER A 215 -27.60 -5.34 -5.19
C SER A 215 -28.15 -6.76 -5.32
N LYS A 216 -28.63 -7.11 -6.51
CA LYS A 216 -29.02 -8.49 -6.84
C LYS A 216 -27.85 -9.36 -7.31
N GLN A 217 -26.63 -8.84 -7.28
CA GLN A 217 -25.44 -9.51 -7.79
C GLN A 217 -24.68 -10.23 -6.68
N PRO A 218 -24.07 -11.39 -6.96
CA PRO A 218 -23.32 -12.15 -5.97
C PRO A 218 -22.03 -11.42 -5.58
N VAL A 219 -21.75 -11.41 -4.28
CA VAL A 219 -20.53 -10.83 -3.71
C VAL A 219 -19.79 -11.90 -2.93
N TYR A 220 -18.47 -11.95 -3.03
CA TYR A 220 -17.63 -12.92 -2.34
C TYR A 220 -16.49 -12.20 -1.62
N LEU A 221 -16.34 -12.44 -0.32
CA LEU A 221 -15.28 -11.88 0.51
C LEU A 221 -14.25 -12.97 0.85
N TYR A 222 -12.96 -12.66 0.78
CA TYR A 222 -11.89 -13.55 1.25
C TYR A 222 -10.86 -12.85 2.13
N GLN A 223 -10.10 -13.67 2.86
CA GLN A 223 -8.81 -13.27 3.43
C GLN A 223 -7.74 -14.29 3.08
N PHE A 224 -6.60 -13.81 2.57
CA PHE A 224 -5.42 -14.61 2.32
C PHE A 224 -4.55 -14.65 3.57
N GLU A 225 -4.45 -15.82 4.21
CA GLU A 225 -3.75 -16.03 5.49
C GLU A 225 -2.47 -16.87 5.34
N TYR A 226 -2.18 -17.40 4.15
CA TYR A 226 -1.04 -18.31 3.94
C TYR A 226 0.33 -17.66 4.19
N ALA A 227 0.91 -17.92 5.37
CA ALA A 227 2.20 -17.41 5.77
C ALA A 227 3.41 -18.20 5.20
N GLY A 228 3.17 -19.37 4.59
CA GLY A 228 4.21 -20.28 4.13
C GLY A 228 4.88 -19.91 2.80
N ILE A 229 4.88 -18.63 2.42
CA ILE A 229 5.41 -18.16 1.12
C ILE A 229 6.94 -18.27 1.04
N GLY A 230 7.65 -17.93 2.12
CA GLY A 230 9.11 -18.03 2.20
C GLY A 230 9.83 -17.48 0.97
N ASP A 231 10.78 -18.26 0.45
CA ASP A 231 11.61 -17.89 -0.71
C ASP A 231 10.85 -17.81 -2.04
N ALA A 232 9.56 -18.18 -2.09
CA ALA A 232 8.75 -18.04 -3.30
C ALA A 232 8.53 -16.56 -3.68
N PHE A 233 8.73 -15.64 -2.73
CA PHE A 233 8.57 -14.21 -2.90
C PHE A 233 9.88 -13.45 -2.63
N VAL A 234 10.22 -12.49 -3.50
CA VAL A 234 11.43 -11.69 -3.42
C VAL A 234 11.10 -10.21 -3.60
N ARG A 235 11.59 -9.38 -2.67
CA ARG A 235 11.60 -7.92 -2.83
C ARG A 235 13.03 -7.42 -3.07
N PRO A 236 13.42 -7.15 -4.33
CA PRO A 236 14.75 -6.63 -4.62
C PRO A 236 14.97 -5.28 -3.94
N ASN A 237 16.16 -5.08 -3.36
CA ASN A 237 16.59 -3.81 -2.76
C ASN A 237 15.77 -3.33 -1.56
N THR A 238 15.02 -4.21 -0.90
CA THR A 238 14.34 -3.92 0.37
C THR A 238 14.63 -5.01 1.41
N PRO A 239 14.52 -4.71 2.71
CA PRO A 239 14.61 -5.73 3.75
C PRO A 239 13.62 -6.88 3.51
N GLN A 240 14.06 -8.11 3.81
CA GLN A 240 13.18 -9.27 3.81
C GLN A 240 12.18 -9.18 4.96
N LEU A 241 10.96 -9.64 4.71
CA LEU A 241 9.95 -9.73 5.74
C LEU A 241 10.27 -10.84 6.73
N VAL A 242 9.96 -10.61 8.00
CA VAL A 242 10.00 -11.68 8.99
C VAL A 242 8.71 -12.53 8.92
N PRO A 243 8.72 -13.79 9.39
CA PRO A 243 7.52 -14.64 9.37
C PRO A 243 6.29 -14.00 10.01
N GLU A 244 6.50 -13.20 11.05
CA GLU A 244 5.46 -12.49 11.78
C GLU A 244 4.77 -11.41 10.95
N GLU A 245 5.36 -10.98 9.83
CA GLU A 245 4.82 -9.97 8.89
C GLU A 245 4.22 -10.60 7.63
N THR A 246 4.17 -11.93 7.54
CA THR A 246 3.71 -12.67 6.35
C THR A 246 2.34 -13.36 6.62
N PRO A 247 1.39 -13.39 5.66
CA PRO A 247 1.47 -12.79 4.34
C PRO A 247 1.25 -11.27 4.35
N ALA A 248 2.25 -10.53 3.87
CA ALA A 248 2.28 -9.10 3.68
C ALA A 248 1.52 -8.66 2.42
N HIS A 249 1.17 -7.37 2.34
CA HIS A 249 0.63 -6.73 1.14
C HIS A 249 1.38 -7.15 -0.14
N ALA A 250 0.61 -7.49 -1.17
CA ALA A 250 1.06 -7.99 -2.48
C ALA A 250 1.69 -9.40 -2.52
N GLN A 251 1.87 -10.11 -1.40
CA GLN A 251 2.47 -11.45 -1.44
C GLN A 251 1.58 -12.50 -2.11
N GLU A 252 0.26 -12.38 -2.00
CA GLU A 252 -0.71 -13.23 -2.69
C GLU A 252 -0.64 -13.10 -4.21
N MET A 253 -0.20 -11.95 -4.73
CA MET A 253 -0.01 -11.73 -6.17
C MET A 253 1.05 -12.65 -6.79
N THR A 254 1.99 -13.16 -5.98
CA THR A 254 2.94 -14.22 -6.37
C THR A 254 2.20 -15.47 -6.88
N TYR A 255 1.09 -15.81 -6.23
CA TYR A 255 0.28 -16.99 -6.51
C TYR A 255 -0.85 -16.73 -7.53
N ILE A 256 -0.96 -15.53 -8.08
CA ILE A 256 -1.94 -15.19 -9.13
C ILE A 256 -1.23 -14.89 -10.45
N LEU A 257 -0.37 -13.87 -10.46
CA LEU A 257 0.27 -13.35 -11.69
C LEU A 257 1.78 -13.63 -11.73
N GLY A 258 2.36 -14.22 -10.69
CA GLY A 258 3.80 -14.45 -10.62
C GLY A 258 4.59 -13.15 -10.42
N GLN A 259 4.01 -12.17 -9.72
CA GLN A 259 4.77 -10.99 -9.31
C GLN A 259 5.81 -11.37 -8.25
N HIS A 260 6.97 -10.72 -8.26
CA HIS A 260 8.00 -10.91 -7.24
C HIS A 260 8.47 -12.37 -7.05
N LEU A 261 8.46 -13.18 -8.12
CA LEU A 261 8.83 -14.59 -8.05
C LEU A 261 10.27 -14.81 -7.60
N GLY A 262 10.43 -15.61 -6.56
CA GLY A 262 11.70 -16.15 -6.09
C GLY A 262 11.89 -17.63 -6.42
N ASN A 263 12.41 -18.38 -5.45
CA ASN A 263 12.58 -19.83 -5.56
C ASN A 263 11.22 -20.53 -5.41
N PHE A 264 10.60 -20.83 -6.55
CA PHE A 264 9.24 -21.36 -6.62
C PHE A 264 9.21 -22.89 -6.66
N THR A 265 8.78 -23.51 -5.56
CA THR A 265 8.82 -24.97 -5.39
C THR A 265 7.61 -25.67 -6.04
N LYS A 266 7.61 -27.02 -6.02
CA LYS A 266 6.45 -27.82 -6.46
C LYS A 266 5.19 -27.55 -5.61
N LYS A 267 5.36 -27.23 -4.31
CA LYS A 267 4.27 -26.85 -3.40
C LYS A 267 3.65 -25.54 -3.88
N ASP A 268 4.49 -24.55 -4.15
CA ASP A 268 4.06 -23.21 -4.55
C ASP A 268 3.33 -23.24 -5.91
N LYS A 269 3.76 -24.08 -6.85
CA LYS A 269 3.04 -24.32 -8.11
C LYS A 269 1.64 -24.89 -7.91
N LYS A 270 1.43 -25.75 -6.91
CA LYS A 270 0.10 -26.27 -6.59
C LYS A 270 -0.76 -25.19 -5.96
N ILE A 271 -0.22 -24.42 -5.02
CA ILE A 271 -0.90 -23.28 -4.39
C ILE A 271 -1.31 -22.26 -5.45
N GLN A 272 -0.40 -21.86 -6.34
CA GLN A 272 -0.68 -20.97 -7.47
C GLN A 272 -1.83 -21.50 -8.32
N LYS A 273 -1.80 -22.78 -8.68
CA LYS A 273 -2.87 -23.39 -9.49
C LYS A 273 -4.23 -23.35 -8.79
N ILE A 274 -4.26 -23.63 -7.48
CA ILE A 274 -5.50 -23.59 -6.69
C ILE A 274 -6.00 -22.14 -6.57
N PHE A 275 -5.16 -21.24 -6.07
CA PHE A 275 -5.55 -19.86 -5.78
C PHE A 275 -5.93 -19.07 -7.04
N SER A 276 -5.13 -19.15 -8.11
CA SER A 276 -5.47 -18.51 -9.39
C SER A 276 -6.75 -19.06 -10.02
N SER A 277 -7.12 -20.32 -9.73
CA SER A 277 -8.35 -20.92 -10.26
C SER A 277 -9.60 -20.25 -9.73
N PHE A 278 -9.58 -19.69 -8.52
CA PHE A 278 -10.71 -18.92 -7.98
C PHE A 278 -11.05 -17.72 -8.87
N PHE A 279 -10.04 -16.97 -9.26
CA PHE A 279 -10.21 -15.80 -10.12
C PHE A 279 -10.55 -16.19 -11.56
N ALA A 280 -9.98 -17.27 -12.08
CA ALA A 280 -10.31 -17.80 -13.40
C ALA A 280 -11.76 -18.31 -13.47
N ASN A 281 -12.22 -19.02 -12.44
CA ASN A 281 -13.60 -19.48 -12.33
C ASN A 281 -14.55 -18.30 -12.21
N PHE A 282 -14.22 -17.33 -11.35
CA PHE A 282 -15.03 -16.13 -11.22
C PHE A 282 -15.16 -15.44 -12.56
N ALA A 283 -14.06 -15.09 -13.23
CA ALA A 283 -14.08 -14.42 -14.53
C ALA A 283 -14.84 -15.17 -15.64
N LYS A 284 -15.03 -16.49 -15.50
CA LYS A 284 -15.76 -17.30 -16.48
C LYS A 284 -17.23 -17.51 -16.12
N TYR A 285 -17.55 -17.61 -14.83
CA TYR A 285 -18.84 -18.13 -14.36
C TYR A 285 -19.60 -17.19 -13.42
N GLY A 286 -19.02 -16.08 -12.97
CA GLY A 286 -19.63 -15.27 -11.92
C GLY A 286 -19.39 -15.79 -10.50
N ASN A 287 -18.78 -16.96 -10.35
CA ASN A 287 -18.61 -17.65 -9.06
C ASN A 287 -17.15 -18.15 -8.91
N PRO A 288 -16.45 -17.81 -7.80
CA PRO A 288 -15.06 -18.21 -7.59
C PRO A 288 -14.90 -19.70 -7.22
N SER A 289 -15.96 -20.36 -6.74
CA SER A 289 -15.95 -21.72 -6.22
C SER A 289 -15.40 -22.73 -7.26
N PRO A 290 -14.29 -23.43 -6.98
CA PRO A 290 -13.88 -24.57 -7.76
C PRO A 290 -14.73 -25.79 -7.38
N VAL A 291 -14.67 -26.84 -8.21
CA VAL A 291 -15.41 -28.09 -7.97
C VAL A 291 -15.05 -28.66 -6.59
N GLY A 292 -16.07 -28.84 -5.74
CA GLY A 292 -15.92 -29.44 -4.41
C GLY A 292 -15.50 -28.46 -3.29
N VAL A 293 -15.45 -27.16 -3.56
CA VAL A 293 -15.26 -26.11 -2.55
C VAL A 293 -16.49 -25.20 -2.62
N ASP A 294 -17.16 -25.03 -1.49
CA ASP A 294 -18.32 -24.14 -1.39
C ASP A 294 -17.86 -22.77 -0.86
N TRP A 295 -17.74 -21.80 -1.77
CA TRP A 295 -17.50 -20.41 -1.42
C TRP A 295 -18.83 -19.66 -1.43
N GLU A 296 -19.38 -19.49 -0.24
CA GLU A 296 -20.68 -18.85 -0.05
C GLU A 296 -20.64 -17.36 -0.43
N GLU A 297 -21.76 -16.86 -0.95
CA GLU A 297 -21.98 -15.43 -1.11
C GLU A 297 -21.91 -14.70 0.24
N PHE A 298 -21.42 -13.47 0.20
CA PHE A 298 -21.28 -12.60 1.36
C PHE A 298 -22.65 -12.23 1.92
N ASP A 299 -22.82 -12.53 3.19
CA ASP A 299 -23.97 -12.22 4.02
C ASP A 299 -23.55 -11.22 5.10
N PRO A 300 -24.02 -9.95 5.02
CA PRO A 300 -23.71 -8.93 6.01
C PRO A 300 -24.06 -9.32 7.45
N ALA A 301 -25.05 -10.17 7.68
CA ALA A 301 -25.44 -10.60 9.03
C ALA A 301 -24.39 -11.51 9.66
N ARG A 302 -23.77 -12.39 8.85
CA ARG A 302 -22.73 -13.33 9.29
C ARG A 302 -21.32 -12.75 9.17
N LYS A 303 -21.14 -11.73 8.33
CA LYS A 303 -19.84 -11.18 7.93
C LYS A 303 -18.92 -12.32 7.46
N ASN A 304 -19.46 -13.26 6.69
CA ASN A 304 -18.76 -14.47 6.27
C ASN A 304 -17.70 -14.17 5.20
N TYR A 305 -16.62 -14.93 5.22
CA TYR A 305 -15.50 -14.78 4.28
C TYR A 305 -14.80 -16.13 4.10
N PHE A 306 -14.18 -16.31 2.94
CA PHE A 306 -13.40 -17.52 2.65
C PHE A 306 -11.94 -17.32 3.08
N VAL A 307 -11.43 -18.25 3.88
CA VAL A 307 -10.04 -18.22 4.33
C VAL A 307 -9.15 -19.00 3.38
N ILE A 308 -8.15 -18.31 2.84
CA ILE A 308 -7.17 -18.86 1.92
C ILE A 308 -5.87 -19.06 2.71
N ASP A 309 -5.78 -20.24 3.31
CA ASP A 309 -4.61 -20.75 4.01
C ASP A 309 -4.38 -22.21 3.58
N PHE A 310 -3.14 -22.67 3.59
CA PHE A 310 -2.80 -24.01 3.14
C PHE A 310 -2.01 -24.75 4.23
N ASP A 311 -2.58 -25.86 4.70
CA ASP A 311 -1.85 -26.81 5.54
C ASP A 311 -0.79 -27.58 4.73
N GLU A 312 -0.05 -28.47 5.41
CA GLU A 312 0.98 -29.30 4.77
C GLU A 312 0.41 -30.23 3.67
N GLN A 313 -0.89 -30.54 3.72
CA GLN A 313 -1.60 -31.34 2.72
C GLN A 313 -2.33 -30.49 1.67
N LEU A 314 -2.15 -29.17 1.68
CA LEU A 314 -2.79 -28.18 0.81
C LEU A 314 -4.31 -28.11 0.95
N LYS A 315 -4.85 -28.44 2.13
CA LYS A 315 -6.25 -28.20 2.45
C LYS A 315 -6.43 -26.78 2.99
N MET A 316 -7.56 -26.19 2.65
CA MET A 316 -7.97 -24.86 3.11
C MET A 316 -9.02 -24.99 4.24
N PRO A 317 -9.04 -24.05 5.20
CA PRO A 317 -10.07 -24.03 6.24
C PRO A 317 -11.50 -23.82 5.69
N GLY A 318 -11.64 -23.09 4.59
CA GLY A 318 -12.95 -22.77 3.98
C GLY A 318 -13.59 -21.52 4.58
N MET A 319 -14.92 -21.51 4.66
CA MET A 319 -15.70 -20.38 5.16
C MET A 319 -15.52 -20.15 6.66
N LYS A 320 -15.35 -18.89 7.05
CA LYS A 320 -15.44 -18.39 8.44
C LYS A 320 -16.45 -17.25 8.52
N ASN A 321 -16.89 -16.93 9.73
CA ASN A 321 -17.75 -15.77 10.04
C ASN A 321 -16.97 -14.70 10.79
N GLY A 322 -17.53 -13.48 10.85
CA GLY A 322 -16.98 -12.39 11.64
C GLY A 322 -15.72 -11.75 11.06
N TYR A 323 -15.68 -11.51 9.73
CA TYR A 323 -14.58 -10.82 9.06
C TYR A 323 -14.26 -9.49 9.76
N HIS A 324 -13.12 -9.44 10.47
CA HIS A 324 -12.65 -8.29 11.25
C HIS A 324 -13.74 -7.60 12.08
N GLU A 325 -14.67 -8.38 12.65
CA GLU A 325 -15.90 -7.86 13.25
C GLU A 325 -15.66 -6.80 14.31
N ARG A 326 -14.60 -6.95 15.09
CA ARG A 326 -14.19 -5.94 16.07
C ARG A 326 -13.84 -4.60 15.41
N ALA A 327 -12.98 -4.60 14.38
CA ALA A 327 -12.55 -3.36 13.72
C ALA A 327 -13.74 -2.68 13.05
N VAL A 328 -14.57 -3.48 12.36
CA VAL A 328 -15.82 -3.03 11.74
C VAL A 328 -16.74 -2.39 12.77
N ARG A 329 -17.01 -3.08 13.89
CA ARG A 329 -17.84 -2.54 14.97
C ARG A 329 -17.25 -1.26 15.57
N PHE A 330 -15.94 -1.23 15.77
CA PHE A 330 -15.28 -0.06 16.35
C PHE A 330 -15.43 1.17 15.44
N TRP A 331 -15.07 1.05 14.16
CA TRP A 331 -15.06 2.17 13.23
C TRP A 331 -16.46 2.54 12.71
N ASP A 332 -17.25 1.56 12.24
CA ASP A 332 -18.54 1.81 11.57
C ASP A 332 -19.72 1.92 12.55
N GLU A 333 -19.57 1.53 13.83
CA GLU A 333 -20.66 1.64 14.82
C GLU A 333 -20.27 2.57 15.99
N ILE A 334 -19.17 2.31 16.68
CA ILE A 334 -18.81 3.08 17.89
C ILE A 334 -18.37 4.48 17.50
N ILE A 335 -17.36 4.61 16.64
CA ILE A 335 -16.83 5.91 16.24
C ILE A 335 -17.87 6.70 15.46
N GLU A 336 -18.52 6.12 14.45
CA GLU A 336 -19.58 6.83 13.71
C GLU A 336 -20.70 7.37 14.63
N ASN A 337 -21.16 6.59 15.62
CA ASN A 337 -22.16 7.10 16.56
C ASN A 337 -21.64 8.23 17.45
N MET A 338 -20.38 8.13 17.91
CA MET A 338 -19.78 9.17 18.74
C MET A 338 -19.55 10.49 17.98
N THR A 339 -19.25 10.40 16.69
CA THR A 339 -18.90 11.56 15.85
C THR A 339 -20.09 12.12 15.07
N GLY A 340 -21.26 11.48 15.15
CA GLY A 340 -22.43 11.84 14.35
C GLY A 340 -22.26 11.52 12.87
N GLY A 341 -21.43 10.52 12.56
CA GLY A 341 -21.06 10.10 11.21
C GLY A 341 -19.75 10.72 10.72
N VAL A 342 -19.61 10.77 9.40
CA VAL A 342 -18.41 11.23 8.70
C VAL A 342 -18.76 12.43 7.82
N ARG A 343 -18.03 13.54 7.99
CA ARG A 343 -18.12 14.71 7.10
C ARG A 343 -17.45 14.40 5.77
N ILE A 344 -18.00 14.92 4.68
CA ILE A 344 -17.38 14.79 3.36
C ILE A 344 -16.18 15.74 3.28
N ILE A 345 -15.06 15.25 2.77
CA ILE A 345 -13.91 16.10 2.42
C ILE A 345 -14.14 16.63 1.00
N GLU A 346 -14.17 17.95 0.83
CA GLU A 346 -14.51 18.61 -0.44
C GLU A 346 -13.29 19.25 -1.14
N SER A 347 -12.22 19.51 -0.38
CA SER A 347 -10.96 20.09 -0.88
C SER A 347 -9.74 19.34 -0.38
N GLU A 348 -8.67 19.30 -1.20
CA GLU A 348 -7.37 18.79 -0.75
C GLU A 348 -6.79 19.58 0.43
N THR A 349 -7.17 20.85 0.59
CA THR A 349 -6.69 21.71 1.68
C THR A 349 -7.25 21.35 3.06
N GLU A 350 -8.34 20.60 3.10
CA GLU A 350 -8.93 20.09 4.35
C GLU A 350 -8.18 18.87 4.89
N VAL A 351 -7.32 18.26 4.07
CA VAL A 351 -6.43 17.18 4.47
C VAL A 351 -5.04 17.77 4.69
N PRO A 352 -4.47 17.70 5.91
CA PRO A 352 -3.16 18.28 6.15
C PRO A 352 -2.09 17.68 5.24
N ALA A 353 -1.34 18.57 4.56
CA ALA A 353 -0.34 18.23 3.56
C ALA A 353 0.82 17.35 4.09
N GLU A 354 1.21 17.62 5.34
CA GLU A 354 2.17 16.85 6.11
C GLU A 354 1.74 16.90 7.56
N ILE A 355 1.40 15.74 8.11
CA ILE A 355 1.18 15.65 9.54
C ILE A 355 2.54 15.34 10.16
N LYS A 356 3.12 16.33 10.83
CA LYS A 356 4.41 16.18 11.52
C LYS A 356 4.27 15.16 12.63
N ARG A 357 4.99 14.05 12.51
CA ARG A 357 5.19 13.10 13.62
C ARG A 357 5.84 13.83 14.80
N PRO A 358 5.41 13.57 16.04
CA PRO A 358 6.16 13.96 17.22
C PRO A 358 7.63 13.52 17.07
N ASN A 359 8.58 14.44 17.29
CA ASN A 359 10.04 14.21 17.31
C ASN A 359 10.77 13.86 15.99
N ASN A 360 10.23 14.17 14.81
CA ASN A 360 11.06 14.20 13.59
C ASN A 360 11.73 15.59 13.45
N PRO A 361 13.07 15.74 13.54
CA PRO A 361 13.71 17.03 13.35
C PRO A 361 13.47 17.50 11.92
N VAL A 362 12.89 18.69 11.84
CA VAL A 362 12.54 19.39 10.62
C VAL A 362 13.81 19.74 9.84
N PRO A 363 13.94 19.41 8.54
CA PRO A 363 14.70 20.24 7.64
C PRO A 363 13.76 21.34 7.12
N ILE A 364 13.79 22.51 7.76
CA ILE A 364 13.36 23.77 7.13
C ILE A 364 14.66 24.37 6.60
N PRO A 365 14.70 24.71 5.30
CA PRO A 365 14.80 26.13 5.01
C PRO A 365 13.54 26.65 4.34
N SER A 366 12.95 27.65 4.97
CA SER A 366 12.06 28.62 4.38
C SER A 366 12.90 29.49 3.46
N ASN A 367 12.67 29.35 2.16
CA ASN A 367 12.79 30.33 1.08
C ASN A 367 12.82 29.52 -0.21
N SER A 368 11.95 29.85 -1.16
CA SER A 368 11.83 29.20 -2.45
C SER A 368 13.21 28.87 -3.03
N PRO A 369 13.54 27.60 -3.35
CA PRO A 369 14.80 27.31 -3.99
C PRO A 369 14.79 27.93 -5.40
N PRO A 370 15.92 28.44 -5.90
CA PRO A 370 16.02 28.77 -7.31
C PRO A 370 15.78 27.49 -8.14
N PRO A 371 15.35 27.60 -9.41
CA PRO A 371 15.13 26.44 -10.25
C PRO A 371 16.40 25.58 -10.26
N ILE A 372 16.31 24.38 -9.71
CA ILE A 372 17.40 23.42 -9.77
C ILE A 372 17.47 22.97 -11.22
N SER A 373 18.45 23.47 -11.96
CA SER A 373 18.73 23.01 -13.31
C SER A 373 18.98 21.50 -13.23
N ALA A 374 18.26 20.71 -14.03
CA ALA A 374 18.45 19.26 -14.15
C ALA A 374 19.72 18.91 -14.93
N THR A 375 20.84 19.56 -14.60
CA THR A 375 22.16 19.22 -15.10
C THR A 375 22.99 18.79 -13.91
N GLU A 376 23.47 17.54 -14.01
CA GLU A 376 24.29 16.82 -13.05
C GLU A 376 23.56 16.26 -11.81
N PHE A 377 22.72 15.25 -12.06
CA PHE A 377 22.77 14.08 -11.16
C PHE A 377 24.12 13.40 -11.37
N GLU A 378 25.17 13.92 -10.72
CA GLU A 378 26.27 13.04 -10.35
C GLU A 378 25.67 11.99 -9.42
N TYR A 379 25.66 10.75 -9.90
CA TYR A 379 25.63 9.58 -9.04
C TYR A 379 26.79 9.73 -8.05
N THR A 380 26.52 10.33 -6.89
CA THR A 380 27.36 10.11 -5.72
C THR A 380 27.16 8.65 -5.38
N ASN A 381 28.04 7.81 -5.94
CA ASN A 381 28.21 6.43 -5.56
C ASN A 381 28.49 6.41 -4.06
N GLY A 382 27.41 6.33 -3.27
CA GLY A 382 27.46 5.82 -1.92
C GLY A 382 28.15 4.47 -1.98
N THR A 383 29.34 4.43 -1.40
CA THR A 383 30.19 3.26 -1.26
C THR A 383 30.80 2.76 -2.57
N ASN A 384 32.13 2.92 -2.71
CA ASN A 384 32.92 2.43 -3.83
C ASN A 384 33.01 0.89 -3.77
N TRP A 385 31.94 0.20 -4.17
CA TRP A 385 31.84 -1.27 -4.14
C TRP A 385 32.97 -1.97 -4.89
N LYS A 386 33.56 -1.32 -5.90
CA LYS A 386 34.76 -1.82 -6.58
C LYS A 386 35.97 -1.84 -5.63
N LEU A 387 36.17 -0.80 -4.83
CA LEU A 387 37.24 -0.75 -3.84
C LEU A 387 37.01 -1.81 -2.74
N LEU A 388 35.79 -1.91 -2.20
CA LEU A 388 35.46 -2.93 -1.19
C LEU A 388 35.59 -4.36 -1.74
N PHE A 389 35.21 -4.59 -2.99
CA PHE A 389 35.40 -5.87 -3.66
C PHE A 389 36.88 -6.24 -3.78
N TRP A 390 37.73 -5.31 -4.23
CA TRP A 390 39.17 -5.57 -4.35
C TRP A 390 39.87 -5.70 -2.98
N ILE A 391 39.42 -4.97 -1.95
CA ILE A 391 39.86 -5.18 -0.56
C ILE A 391 39.48 -6.60 -0.10
N GLY A 392 38.24 -7.03 -0.36
CA GLY A 392 37.78 -8.38 -0.04
C GLY A 392 38.59 -9.47 -0.73
N VAL A 393 38.86 -9.31 -2.03
CA VAL A 393 39.73 -10.23 -2.81
C VAL A 393 41.16 -10.25 -2.24
N GLY A 394 41.71 -9.09 -1.86
CA GLY A 394 43.03 -8.99 -1.24
C GLY A 394 43.11 -9.71 0.12
N ILE A 395 42.10 -9.57 0.97
CA ILE A 395 42.03 -10.27 2.26
C ILE A 395 41.95 -11.78 2.06
N ILE A 396 41.12 -12.26 1.13
CA ILE A 396 41.00 -13.70 0.83
C ILE A 396 42.32 -14.25 0.31
N ALA A 397 42.99 -13.55 -0.61
CA ALA A 397 44.30 -13.97 -1.12
C ALA A 397 45.35 -14.05 0.00
N LEU A 398 45.35 -13.09 0.93
CA LEU A 398 46.27 -13.07 2.07
C LEU A 398 46.00 -14.22 3.04
N LEU A 399 44.74 -14.54 3.32
CA LEU A 399 44.34 -15.69 4.14
C LEU A 399 44.75 -17.01 3.50
N VAL A 400 44.60 -17.16 2.18
CA VAL A 400 45.06 -18.36 1.44
C VAL A 400 46.58 -18.48 1.53
N ILE A 401 47.33 -17.39 1.38
CA ILE A 401 48.79 -17.41 1.52
C ILE A 401 49.20 -17.81 2.93
N ILE A 402 48.58 -17.25 3.97
CA ILE A 402 48.84 -17.60 5.37
C ILE A 402 48.52 -19.09 5.62
N TYR A 403 47.42 -19.59 5.08
CA TYR A 403 47.03 -21.00 5.20
C TYR A 403 48.07 -21.93 4.56
N ILE A 404 48.53 -21.61 3.34
CA ILE A 404 49.58 -22.37 2.65
C ILE A 404 50.90 -22.33 3.42
N ILE A 405 51.31 -21.16 3.93
CA ILE A 405 52.52 -21.03 4.76
C ILE A 405 52.39 -21.88 6.03
N THR A 406 51.22 -21.87 6.67
CA THR A 406 50.96 -22.68 7.87
C THR A 406 51.05 -24.17 7.56
N LEU A 407 50.48 -24.62 6.43
CA LEU A 407 50.61 -26.00 5.97
C LEU A 407 52.06 -26.38 5.66
N CYS A 408 52.84 -25.49 5.04
CA CYS A 408 54.27 -25.73 4.80
C CYS A 408 55.06 -25.81 6.11
N ILE A 409 54.81 -24.94 7.08
CA ILE A 409 55.48 -24.96 8.39
C ILE A 409 55.10 -26.25 9.15
N CYS A 410 53.82 -26.61 9.20
CA CYS A 410 53.36 -27.84 9.84
C CYS A 410 53.92 -29.08 9.12
N GLY A 411 53.96 -29.09 7.79
CA GLY A 411 54.55 -30.17 7.00
C GLY A 411 56.05 -30.34 7.29
N ASN A 412 56.79 -29.24 7.37
CA ASN A 412 58.23 -29.26 7.63
C ASN A 412 58.55 -29.68 9.08
N GLN A 413 57.70 -29.32 10.05
CA GLN A 413 57.82 -29.84 11.42
C GLN A 413 57.48 -31.33 11.51
N ARG A 414 56.49 -31.79 10.74
CA ARG A 414 56.14 -33.21 10.65
C ARG A 414 57.28 -34.04 10.05
N GLN A 415 57.92 -33.53 9.00
CA GLN A 415 59.08 -34.17 8.38
C GLN A 415 60.27 -34.26 9.35
N LYS A 416 60.60 -33.16 10.05
CA LYS A 416 61.65 -33.18 11.10
C LYS A 416 61.36 -34.13 12.25
N TYR A 417 60.08 -34.30 12.63
CA TYR A 417 59.69 -35.28 13.65
C TYR A 417 59.98 -36.72 13.19
N TYR A 418 59.70 -37.05 11.92
CA TYR A 418 60.00 -38.38 11.37
C TYR A 418 61.50 -38.63 11.16
N GLU A 419 62.27 -37.62 10.78
CA GLU A 419 63.75 -37.73 10.64
C GLU A 419 64.48 -37.92 11.99
N THR A 420 63.81 -37.67 13.13
CA THR A 420 64.35 -37.95 14.48
C THR A 420 63.91 -39.31 15.06
N MET A 421 63.11 -40.09 14.34
CA MET A 421 62.67 -41.43 14.76
C MET A 421 63.36 -42.58 14.02
N GLU A 422 64.27 -42.28 13.07
CA GLU A 422 65.34 -43.19 12.60
C GLU A 422 66.63 -42.92 13.39
#